data_AF-A0A7W0XH17-F1
#
_entry.id   AF-A0A7W0XH17-F1
#
_cell.length_a   1.000
_cell.length_b   1.000
_cell.length_c   1.000
_cell.angle_alpha   90.00
_cell.angle_beta   90.00
_cell.angle_gamma   90.00
#
_symmetry.space_group_name_H-M   'P 1'
#
loop_
_entity.id
_entity.type
_entity.pdbx_description
1 polymer ?
#
loop_
_entity_poly.entity_id
_entity_poly.type
_entity_poly.pdbx_seq_one_letter_code
_entity_poly.pdbx_strand_id
1 'polypeptide(L)'
;MADRMNLPARALLFIGVLLSTLPAFGQINRQRPPRIGEATITVKEQFFNSMLDAIFENLKAPSTPLVITDSDKKRTDESARSCPSEITLQRENSGIKTAVKFEQGKIIAPLAFMGAYNSTLLGCLRFRGVAYTEWSLEFDRSAQVLQARIRITDMRLENVPSLAQGSIVTLVQSAIDARINPLKILRPEQLSSVVPIAASGGSLRLRAKEVKPEIVPGLVHLHLTYEFLLDK
;
A
#
# COMPACT_ATOMS: atom_id res chain seq x y z
N MET A 1 49.34 -76.97 15.70
CA MET A 1 47.93 -76.81 15.29
C MET A 1 47.42 -75.56 16.01
N ALA A 2 47.62 -74.41 15.36
CA ALA A 2 47.48 -73.02 15.84
C ALA A 2 48.40 -72.20 14.91
N ASP A 3 48.28 -70.91 14.68
CA ASP A 3 47.22 -69.92 14.74
C ASP A 3 47.89 -68.67 14.12
N ARG A 4 47.11 -67.86 13.42
CA ARG A 4 47.23 -66.40 13.24
C ARG A 4 48.55 -65.68 12.89
N MET A 5 48.40 -64.90 11.80
CA MET A 5 48.65 -63.45 11.66
C MET A 5 50.05 -62.90 11.93
N ASN A 6 50.66 -62.31 10.88
CA ASN A 6 50.73 -60.84 10.75
C ASN A 6 51.31 -60.40 9.38
N LEU A 7 50.62 -59.45 8.74
CA LEU A 7 51.11 -58.51 7.73
C LEU A 7 51.74 -57.28 8.48
N PRO A 8 52.19 -56.17 7.84
CA PRO A 8 52.75 -55.92 6.50
C PRO A 8 53.97 -54.95 6.48
N ALA A 9 54.67 -54.83 5.35
CA ALA A 9 55.30 -53.57 4.88
C ALA A 9 55.49 -53.64 3.36
N ARG A 10 54.70 -52.91 2.56
CA ARG A 10 55.02 -51.60 1.90
C ARG A 10 56.25 -51.67 0.98
N ALA A 11 56.33 -51.05 -0.21
CA ALA A 11 55.46 -50.38 -1.19
C ALA A 11 56.44 -49.76 -2.22
N LEU A 12 55.94 -49.25 -3.36
CA LEU A 12 56.60 -48.50 -4.47
C LEU A 12 57.07 -49.38 -5.64
N LEU A 13 56.87 -49.04 -6.92
CA LEU A 13 56.91 -47.73 -7.60
C LEU A 13 56.31 -47.87 -9.01
N PHE A 14 55.56 -46.90 -9.54
CA PHE A 14 55.33 -46.79 -11.01
C PHE A 14 55.02 -45.35 -11.48
N ILE A 15 55.78 -44.98 -12.53
CA ILE A 15 55.50 -44.12 -13.71
C ILE A 15 55.20 -42.63 -13.52
N GLY A 16 56.07 -41.82 -14.14
CA GLY A 16 55.82 -40.42 -14.50
C GLY A 16 55.23 -40.28 -15.90
N VAL A 17 54.44 -39.22 -16.11
CA VAL A 17 53.97 -38.74 -17.41
C VAL A 17 53.93 -37.21 -17.42
N LEU A 18 54.32 -36.67 -18.58
CA LEU A 18 54.41 -35.27 -19.03
C LEU A 18 53.08 -34.47 -18.95
N LEU A 19 53.17 -33.12 -18.99
CA LEU A 19 52.75 -32.25 -20.12
C LEU A 19 52.14 -30.88 -19.67
N SER A 20 52.63 -29.80 -20.30
CA SER A 20 51.96 -28.50 -20.58
C SER A 20 51.44 -27.62 -19.43
N THR A 21 52.19 -26.56 -19.10
CA THR A 21 51.69 -25.36 -18.41
C THR A 21 51.29 -24.28 -19.41
N LEU A 22 49.99 -24.17 -19.70
CA LEU A 22 49.37 -22.95 -20.23
C LEU A 22 48.53 -22.34 -19.09
N PRO A 23 48.76 -21.09 -18.66
CA PRO A 23 47.80 -20.43 -17.79
C PRO A 23 46.59 -20.01 -18.62
N ALA A 24 45.44 -20.63 -18.33
CA ALA A 24 44.15 -20.20 -18.82
C ALA A 24 43.87 -18.76 -18.35
N PHE A 25 43.80 -17.80 -19.28
CA PHE A 25 43.19 -16.51 -19.04
C PHE A 25 41.68 -16.72 -18.83
N GLY A 26 41.29 -16.96 -17.57
CA GLY A 26 39.90 -16.88 -17.16
C GLY A 26 39.41 -15.45 -17.34
N GLN A 27 38.48 -15.24 -18.27
CA GLN A 27 37.72 -14.00 -18.36
C GLN A 27 36.93 -13.82 -17.06
N ILE A 28 37.46 -13.02 -16.14
CA ILE A 28 36.70 -12.55 -14.98
C ILE A 28 35.61 -11.65 -15.54
N ASN A 29 34.41 -12.20 -15.68
CA ASN A 29 33.20 -11.46 -15.97
C ASN A 29 32.94 -10.54 -14.76
N ARG A 30 33.55 -9.34 -14.76
CA ARG A 30 33.33 -8.30 -13.75
C ARG A 30 31.90 -7.78 -13.94
N GLN A 31 30.92 -8.50 -13.40
CA GLN A 31 29.61 -7.91 -13.14
C GLN A 31 29.82 -6.78 -12.15
N ARG A 32 29.83 -5.55 -12.67
CA ARG A 32 29.87 -4.33 -11.88
C ARG A 32 28.65 -4.39 -10.94
N PRO A 33 28.83 -4.21 -9.62
CA PRO A 33 27.69 -4.21 -8.72
C PRO A 33 26.70 -3.14 -9.21
N PRO A 34 25.39 -3.43 -9.20
CA PRO A 34 24.39 -2.44 -9.54
C PRO A 34 24.61 -1.22 -8.65
N ARG A 35 24.77 -0.04 -9.26
CA ARG A 35 24.81 1.20 -8.49
C ARG A 35 23.47 1.33 -7.79
N ILE A 36 23.47 1.70 -6.51
CA ILE A 36 22.26 1.87 -5.72
C ILE A 36 22.08 3.37 -5.52
N GLY A 37 20.86 3.86 -5.77
CA GLY A 37 20.46 5.22 -5.42
C GLY A 37 19.50 5.17 -4.24
N GLU A 38 19.61 6.10 -3.30
CA GLU A 38 18.73 6.17 -2.14
C GLU A 38 18.07 7.55 -2.08
N ALA A 39 16.80 7.59 -1.72
CA ALA A 39 16.05 8.82 -1.48
C ALA A 39 15.11 8.64 -0.29
N THR A 40 14.87 9.72 0.45
CA THR A 40 13.87 9.73 1.53
C THR A 40 12.88 10.85 1.30
N ILE A 41 11.59 10.51 1.24
CA ILE A 41 10.49 11.47 1.17
C ILE A 41 9.88 11.55 2.57
N THR A 42 9.71 12.76 3.09
CA THR A 42 9.08 12.98 4.39
C THR A 42 7.80 13.76 4.22
N VAL A 43 6.69 13.23 4.74
CA VAL A 43 5.38 13.90 4.71
C VAL A 43 4.88 14.07 6.13
N LYS A 44 4.55 15.31 6.49
CA LYS A 44 4.01 15.65 7.81
C LYS A 44 2.51 15.44 7.86
N GLU A 45 2.00 15.08 9.03
CA GLU A 45 0.57 14.97 9.31
C GLU A 45 -0.17 16.27 8.97
N GLN A 46 0.43 17.41 9.33
CA GLN A 46 -0.13 18.74 9.08
C GLN A 46 -0.46 19.00 7.61
N PHE A 47 0.30 18.43 6.68
CA PHE A 47 0.03 18.58 5.25
C PHE A 47 -1.36 18.03 4.89
N PHE A 48 -1.66 16.80 5.31
CA PHE A 48 -2.94 16.16 5.04
C PHE A 48 -4.09 16.87 5.75
N ASN A 49 -3.89 17.25 7.00
CA ASN A 49 -4.93 17.94 7.76
C ASN A 49 -5.22 19.34 7.17
N SER A 50 -4.20 20.08 6.73
CA SER A 50 -4.40 21.36 6.04
C SER A 50 -5.11 21.18 4.70
N MET A 51 -4.81 20.10 3.97
CA MET A 51 -5.52 19.77 2.73
C MET A 51 -6.99 19.42 2.99
N LEU A 52 -7.29 18.62 4.02
CA LEU A 52 -8.65 18.28 4.43
C LEU A 52 -9.43 19.54 4.85
N ASP A 53 -8.82 20.41 5.65
CA ASP A 53 -9.41 21.68 6.06
C ASP A 53 -9.76 22.53 4.82
N ALA A 54 -8.83 22.68 3.89
CA ALA A 54 -9.05 23.41 2.64
C ALA A 54 -10.16 22.81 1.77
N ILE A 55 -10.28 21.47 1.71
CA ILE A 55 -11.39 20.80 1.01
C ILE A 55 -12.72 21.16 1.67
N PHE A 56 -12.81 21.09 2.99
CA PHE A 56 -14.07 21.41 3.69
C PHE A 56 -14.43 22.90 3.67
N GLU A 57 -13.44 23.79 3.62
CA GLU A 57 -13.66 25.25 3.58
C GLU A 57 -14.00 25.77 2.19
N ASN A 58 -13.33 25.27 1.17
CA ASN A 58 -13.35 25.87 -0.17
C ASN A 58 -14.09 25.00 -1.19
N LEU A 59 -14.36 23.73 -0.88
CA LEU A 59 -15.01 22.78 -1.76
C LEU A 59 -16.25 22.18 -1.10
N LYS A 60 -17.04 21.45 -1.89
CA LYS A 60 -18.15 20.65 -1.36
C LYS A 60 -17.58 19.44 -0.63
N ALA A 61 -18.18 19.10 0.51
CA ALA A 61 -17.92 17.87 1.24
C ALA A 61 -17.92 16.64 0.29
N PRO A 62 -16.90 15.77 0.33
CA PRO A 62 -16.84 14.60 -0.54
C PRO A 62 -18.00 13.65 -0.27
N SER A 63 -18.70 13.25 -1.33
CA SER A 63 -19.81 12.28 -1.28
C SER A 63 -19.55 11.11 -2.23
N THR A 64 -19.96 9.91 -1.84
CA THR A 64 -19.93 8.72 -2.68
C THR A 64 -21.23 7.94 -2.56
N PRO A 65 -21.76 7.36 -3.66
CA PRO A 65 -22.88 6.45 -3.58
C PRO A 65 -22.52 5.21 -2.76
N LEU A 66 -23.49 4.68 -2.02
CA LEU A 66 -23.36 3.43 -1.29
C LEU A 66 -23.57 2.24 -2.22
N VAL A 67 -22.81 1.16 -2.00
CA VAL A 67 -23.00 -0.11 -2.71
C VAL A 67 -24.17 -0.85 -2.07
N ILE A 68 -25.38 -0.63 -2.58
CA ILE A 68 -26.61 -1.29 -2.11
C ILE A 68 -26.95 -2.55 -2.91
N THR A 69 -27.78 -3.42 -2.34
CA THR A 69 -28.18 -4.69 -2.97
C THR A 69 -29.07 -4.47 -4.19
N ASP A 70 -29.13 -5.45 -5.09
CA ASP A 70 -30.00 -5.36 -6.28
C ASP A 70 -31.48 -5.33 -5.93
N SER A 71 -31.88 -5.91 -4.80
CA SER A 71 -33.23 -5.77 -4.24
C SER A 71 -33.54 -4.33 -3.84
N ASP A 72 -32.61 -3.64 -3.20
CA ASP A 72 -32.79 -2.25 -2.78
C ASP A 72 -32.77 -1.28 -3.99
N LYS A 73 -31.97 -1.57 -5.02
CA LYS A 73 -31.91 -0.78 -6.28
C LYS A 73 -33.20 -0.81 -7.10
N LYS A 74 -33.93 -1.92 -7.05
CA LYS A 74 -35.14 -2.15 -7.87
C LYS A 74 -36.41 -1.56 -7.25
N ARG A 75 -36.32 -1.01 -6.04
CA ARG A 75 -37.45 -0.36 -5.38
C ARG A 75 -37.80 0.97 -6.06
N THR A 76 -39.10 1.18 -6.29
CA THR A 76 -39.64 2.36 -6.99
C THR A 76 -40.62 3.15 -6.13
N ASP A 77 -40.78 2.79 -4.87
CA ASP A 77 -41.63 3.47 -3.91
C ASP A 77 -41.07 4.86 -3.53
N GLU A 78 -41.93 5.71 -2.97
CA GLU A 78 -41.61 7.12 -2.72
C GLU A 78 -40.42 7.30 -1.76
N SER A 79 -40.23 6.38 -0.81
CA SER A 79 -39.05 6.40 0.06
C SER A 79 -37.77 6.06 -0.69
N ALA A 80 -37.82 5.23 -1.74
CA ALA A 80 -36.67 4.93 -2.60
C ALA A 80 -36.28 6.13 -3.46
N ARG A 81 -37.26 6.87 -4.00
CA ARG A 81 -37.02 8.03 -4.87
C ARG A 81 -36.41 9.23 -4.13
N SER A 82 -36.71 9.36 -2.84
CA SER A 82 -36.26 10.47 -1.99
C SER A 82 -35.03 10.16 -1.13
N CYS A 83 -34.50 8.93 -1.20
CA CYS A 83 -33.34 8.51 -0.42
C CYS A 83 -32.06 8.54 -1.28
N PRO A 84 -31.10 9.43 -1.01
CA PRO A 84 -29.96 9.64 -1.89
C PRO A 84 -29.00 8.45 -1.95
N SER A 85 -29.10 7.49 -1.02
CA SER A 85 -28.29 6.26 -0.99
C SER A 85 -26.79 6.55 -1.13
N GLU A 86 -26.33 7.55 -0.39
CA GLU A 86 -24.98 8.09 -0.44
C GLU A 86 -24.43 8.29 0.97
N ILE A 87 -23.10 8.33 1.06
CA ILE A 87 -22.35 8.74 2.25
C ILE A 87 -21.52 9.96 1.91
N THR A 88 -21.55 10.94 2.80
CA THR A 88 -20.87 12.22 2.69
C THR A 88 -19.96 12.42 3.90
N LEU A 89 -18.68 12.67 3.64
CA LEU A 89 -17.72 13.03 4.68
C LEU A 89 -18.11 14.34 5.35
N GLN A 90 -17.90 14.41 6.65
CA GLN A 90 -18.15 15.60 7.46
C GLN A 90 -16.83 16.09 8.03
N ARG A 91 -16.73 17.39 8.29
CA ARG A 91 -15.56 17.96 8.97
C ARG A 91 -15.40 17.40 10.38
N GLU A 92 -16.51 17.24 11.09
CA GLU A 92 -16.54 16.78 12.47
C GLU A 92 -17.88 16.09 12.77
N ASN A 93 -17.85 15.10 13.67
CA ASN A 93 -19.04 14.52 14.27
C ASN A 93 -18.77 14.20 15.74
N SER A 94 -19.62 14.71 16.64
CA SER A 94 -19.55 14.45 18.08
C SER A 94 -18.18 14.70 18.69
N GLY A 95 -17.56 15.83 18.35
CA GLY A 95 -16.25 16.24 18.85
C GLY A 95 -15.07 15.53 18.17
N ILE A 96 -15.31 14.59 17.26
CA ILE A 96 -14.25 13.89 16.52
C ILE A 96 -14.17 14.44 15.09
N LYS A 97 -13.01 15.02 14.78
CA LYS A 97 -12.73 15.60 13.46
C LYS A 97 -12.31 14.54 12.46
N THR A 98 -12.68 14.75 11.20
CA THR A 98 -12.05 14.06 10.08
C THR A 98 -10.61 14.55 9.97
N ALA A 99 -9.66 13.65 10.20
CA ALA A 99 -8.24 13.97 10.23
C ALA A 99 -7.40 12.76 9.85
N VAL A 100 -6.15 13.00 9.48
CA VAL A 100 -5.10 11.98 9.40
C VAL A 100 -4.22 12.13 10.63
N LYS A 101 -3.88 10.99 11.24
CA LYS A 101 -2.94 10.89 12.36
C LYS A 101 -1.86 9.88 12.05
N PHE A 102 -0.63 10.25 12.37
CA PHE A 102 0.51 9.34 12.35
C PHE A 102 0.90 9.03 13.79
N GLU A 103 0.48 7.86 14.27
CA GLU A 103 0.68 7.46 15.66
C GLU A 103 0.85 5.95 15.76
N GLN A 104 1.61 5.49 16.76
CA GLN A 104 1.80 4.06 17.04
C GLN A 104 2.31 3.24 15.84
N GLY A 105 3.12 3.84 14.96
CA GLY A 105 3.63 3.18 13.75
C GLY A 105 2.58 2.96 12.67
N LYS A 106 1.42 3.63 12.77
CA LYS A 106 0.27 3.46 11.87
C LYS A 106 -0.24 4.79 11.35
N ILE A 107 -0.88 4.73 10.19
CA ILE A 107 -1.68 5.83 9.66
C ILE A 107 -3.12 5.55 10.09
N ILE A 108 -3.64 6.39 11.00
CA ILE A 108 -5.00 6.31 11.50
C ILE A 108 -5.76 7.53 11.00
N ALA A 109 -6.92 7.32 10.39
CA ALA A 109 -7.79 8.42 9.98
C ALA A 109 -9.19 8.24 10.58
N PRO A 110 -9.55 8.97 11.65
CA PRO A 110 -10.95 9.16 12.01
C PRO A 110 -11.66 9.91 10.90
N LEU A 111 -12.81 9.39 10.47
CA LEU A 111 -13.65 9.94 9.41
C LEU A 111 -15.04 10.19 10.00
N ALA A 112 -15.40 11.45 10.16
CA ALA A 112 -16.77 11.84 10.45
C ALA A 112 -17.59 11.77 9.16
N PHE A 113 -18.83 11.26 9.23
CA PHE A 113 -19.68 11.14 8.06
C PHE A 113 -21.17 11.22 8.41
N MET A 114 -21.97 11.50 7.38
CA MET A 114 -23.40 11.25 7.37
C MET A 114 -23.77 10.52 6.09
N GLY A 115 -24.85 9.76 6.13
CA GLY A 115 -25.36 9.08 4.95
C GLY A 115 -26.83 8.75 5.10
N ALA A 116 -27.38 8.26 4.01
CA ALA A 116 -28.70 7.68 4.00
C ALA A 116 -28.67 6.47 3.08
N TYR A 117 -29.43 5.43 3.40
CA TYR A 117 -29.67 4.32 2.47
C TYR A 117 -31.12 3.86 2.56
N ASN A 118 -31.64 3.42 1.42
CA ASN A 118 -32.99 2.89 1.35
C ASN A 118 -32.97 1.41 1.80
N SER A 119 -33.44 1.15 3.03
CA SER A 119 -33.62 -0.20 3.56
C SER A 119 -34.94 -0.78 3.08
N THR A 120 -34.91 -2.03 2.61
CA THR A 120 -36.13 -2.74 2.25
C THR A 120 -37.16 -2.82 3.40
N LEU A 121 -36.72 -2.90 4.65
CA LEU A 121 -37.60 -3.05 5.81
C LEU A 121 -37.98 -1.72 6.48
N LEU A 122 -37.05 -0.77 6.56
CA LEU A 122 -37.20 0.46 7.37
C LEU A 122 -37.38 1.72 6.52
N GLY A 123 -37.41 1.60 5.19
CA GLY A 123 -37.42 2.75 4.28
C GLY A 123 -36.09 3.51 4.31
N CYS A 124 -36.13 4.82 4.05
CA CYS A 124 -34.91 5.63 4.01
C CYS A 124 -34.33 5.84 5.41
N LEU A 125 -33.30 5.09 5.74
CA LEU A 125 -32.59 5.19 7.01
C LEU A 125 -31.44 6.18 6.86
N ARG A 126 -31.50 7.26 7.64
CA ARG A 126 -30.42 8.25 7.77
C ARG A 126 -29.53 7.86 8.94
N PHE A 127 -28.23 8.02 8.74
CA PHE A 127 -27.24 7.68 9.75
C PHE A 127 -26.10 8.69 9.72
N ARG A 128 -25.43 8.84 10.85
CA ARG A 128 -24.20 9.62 10.98
C ARG A 128 -23.29 8.95 11.98
N GLY A 129 -22.01 9.24 11.92
CA GLY A 129 -21.06 8.59 12.80
C GLY A 129 -19.62 8.96 12.53
N VAL A 130 -18.75 8.20 13.19
CA VAL A 130 -17.30 8.28 13.05
C VAL A 130 -16.78 6.88 12.74
N ALA A 131 -16.02 6.74 11.66
CA ALA A 131 -15.28 5.52 11.33
C ALA A 131 -13.80 5.75 11.60
N TYR A 132 -13.17 4.86 12.37
CA TYR A 132 -11.73 4.86 12.57
C TYR A 132 -11.10 3.94 11.54
N THR A 133 -10.28 4.49 10.66
CA THR A 133 -9.62 3.73 9.59
C THR A 133 -8.13 3.58 9.82
N GLU A 134 -7.59 2.41 9.49
CA GLU A 134 -6.14 2.15 9.47
C GLU A 134 -5.70 1.96 8.02
N TRP A 135 -4.60 2.61 7.64
CA TRP A 135 -4.10 2.60 6.26
C TRP A 135 -2.77 1.85 6.21
N SER A 136 -2.74 0.77 5.44
CA SER A 136 -1.54 -0.05 5.22
C SER A 136 -0.90 0.33 3.88
N LEU A 137 0.36 0.72 3.90
CA LEU A 137 1.14 1.04 2.71
C LEU A 137 1.89 -0.20 2.20
N GLU A 138 1.80 -0.47 0.90
CA GLU A 138 2.40 -1.64 0.25
C GLU A 138 3.03 -1.23 -1.08
N PHE A 139 4.27 -1.65 -1.31
CA PHE A 139 4.96 -1.44 -2.57
C PHE A 139 4.85 -2.67 -3.47
N ASP A 140 4.17 -2.53 -4.61
CA ASP A 140 4.18 -3.52 -5.68
C ASP A 140 5.36 -3.23 -6.61
N ARG A 141 6.42 -4.04 -6.47
CA ARG A 141 7.63 -3.92 -7.29
C ARG A 141 7.40 -4.24 -8.76
N SER A 142 6.46 -5.13 -9.08
CA SER A 142 6.15 -5.49 -10.47
C SER A 142 5.42 -4.35 -11.16
N ALA A 143 4.37 -3.83 -10.52
CA ALA A 143 3.60 -2.71 -11.03
C ALA A 143 4.33 -1.36 -10.90
N GLN A 144 5.39 -1.29 -10.07
CA GLN A 144 6.07 -0.05 -9.70
C GLN A 144 5.10 0.98 -9.10
N VAL A 145 4.32 0.54 -8.11
CA VAL A 145 3.30 1.36 -7.44
C VAL A 145 3.43 1.23 -5.93
N LEU A 146 3.45 2.36 -5.22
CA LEU A 146 3.16 2.40 -3.79
C LEU A 146 1.67 2.63 -3.62
N GLN A 147 0.97 1.69 -2.99
CA GLN A 147 -0.47 1.74 -2.77
C GLN A 147 -0.82 1.68 -1.28
N ALA A 148 -1.95 2.26 -0.92
CA ALA A 148 -2.55 2.15 0.40
C ALA A 148 -3.79 1.27 0.35
N ARG A 149 -3.97 0.44 1.39
CA ARG A 149 -5.21 -0.28 1.67
C ARG A 149 -5.81 0.27 2.96
N ILE A 150 -7.05 0.70 2.89
CA ILE A 150 -7.78 1.32 3.99
C ILE A 150 -8.75 0.30 4.57
N ARG A 151 -8.74 0.13 5.89
CA ARG A 151 -9.67 -0.74 6.61
C ARG A 151 -10.35 0.03 7.72
N ILE A 152 -11.66 -0.16 7.89
CA ILE A 152 -12.36 0.31 9.09
C ILE A 152 -12.00 -0.63 10.24
N THR A 153 -11.56 -0.06 11.35
CA THR A 153 -11.15 -0.78 12.58
C THR A 153 -12.19 -0.64 13.69
N ASP A 154 -12.82 0.51 13.79
CA ASP A 154 -13.95 0.80 14.69
C ASP A 154 -14.92 1.73 13.98
N MET A 155 -16.20 1.66 14.33
CA MET A 155 -17.19 2.61 13.86
C MET A 155 -18.28 2.83 14.87
N ARG A 156 -18.55 4.12 15.10
CA ARG A 156 -19.55 4.58 16.05
C ARG A 156 -20.65 5.28 15.29
N LEU A 157 -21.83 4.67 15.29
CA LEU A 157 -23.02 5.18 14.62
C LEU A 157 -23.96 5.84 15.64
N GLU A 158 -24.60 6.92 15.23
CA GLU A 158 -25.61 7.62 16.02
C GLU A 158 -26.99 7.43 15.40
N ASN A 159 -28.01 7.31 16.25
CA ASN A 159 -29.41 7.18 15.85
C ASN A 159 -29.71 5.96 14.95
N VAL A 160 -28.88 4.93 15.03
CA VAL A 160 -29.07 3.66 14.31
C VAL A 160 -29.49 2.58 15.31
N PRO A 161 -30.64 1.91 15.10
CA PRO A 161 -31.04 0.75 15.90
C PRO A 161 -29.92 -0.31 15.91
N SER A 162 -29.66 -0.93 17.07
CA SER A 162 -28.56 -1.92 17.24
C SER A 162 -28.59 -3.03 16.18
N LEU A 163 -29.79 -3.47 15.80
CA LEU A 163 -30.03 -4.49 14.77
C LEU A 163 -29.55 -4.09 13.36
N ALA A 164 -29.44 -2.79 13.05
CA ALA A 164 -29.04 -2.26 11.74
C ALA A 164 -27.56 -1.83 11.68
N GLN A 165 -26.85 -1.82 12.81
CA GLN A 165 -25.46 -1.33 12.86
C GLN A 165 -24.52 -2.19 11.99
N GLY A 166 -24.62 -3.51 12.07
CA GLY A 166 -23.77 -4.42 11.29
C GLY A 166 -23.93 -4.24 9.78
N SER A 167 -25.16 -4.03 9.28
CA SER A 167 -25.41 -3.80 7.86
C SER A 167 -24.81 -2.48 7.37
N ILE A 168 -24.88 -1.42 8.18
CA ILE A 168 -24.28 -0.12 7.82
C ILE A 168 -22.76 -0.23 7.76
N VAL A 169 -22.14 -0.99 8.68
CA VAL A 169 -20.70 -1.22 8.66
C VAL A 169 -20.23 -1.82 7.33
N THR A 170 -20.90 -2.87 6.89
CA THR A 170 -20.59 -3.53 5.62
C THR A 170 -20.83 -2.61 4.42
N LEU A 171 -21.90 -1.79 4.43
CA LEU A 171 -22.18 -0.83 3.37
C LEU A 171 -21.09 0.24 3.25
N VAL A 172 -20.64 0.81 4.37
CA VAL A 172 -19.60 1.84 4.38
C VAL A 172 -18.25 1.24 3.96
N GLN A 173 -17.89 0.07 4.49
CA GLN A 173 -16.67 -0.63 4.08
C GLN A 173 -16.69 -0.96 2.57
N SER A 174 -17.82 -1.45 2.05
CA SER A 174 -17.97 -1.74 0.61
C SER A 174 -17.85 -0.50 -0.27
N ALA A 175 -18.33 0.66 0.20
CA ALA A 175 -18.17 1.93 -0.51
C ALA A 175 -16.69 2.37 -0.55
N ILE A 176 -15.96 2.22 0.57
CA ILE A 176 -14.51 2.45 0.61
C ILE A 176 -13.79 1.50 -0.35
N ASP A 177 -14.15 0.22 -0.32
CA ASP A 177 -13.50 -0.80 -1.14
C ASP A 177 -13.72 -0.56 -2.64
N ALA A 178 -14.94 -0.17 -3.04
CA ALA A 178 -15.26 0.08 -4.44
C ALA A 178 -14.65 1.38 -4.97
N ARG A 179 -14.47 2.40 -4.13
CA ARG A 179 -14.09 3.75 -4.59
C ARG A 179 -12.62 4.09 -4.34
N ILE A 180 -12.05 3.61 -3.25
CA ILE A 180 -10.76 4.07 -2.75
C ILE A 180 -9.72 2.95 -2.77
N ASN A 181 -10.08 1.70 -2.43
CA ASN A 181 -9.09 0.63 -2.36
C ASN A 181 -8.81 -0.06 -3.71
N PRO A 182 -7.54 -0.34 -4.04
CA PRO A 182 -6.33 0.21 -3.44
C PRO A 182 -6.07 1.65 -3.91
N LEU A 183 -5.68 2.53 -2.98
CA LEU A 183 -5.35 3.91 -3.28
C LEU A 183 -3.91 4.01 -3.77
N LYS A 184 -3.69 4.43 -5.02
CA LYS A 184 -2.33 4.58 -5.57
C LYS A 184 -1.71 5.89 -5.09
N ILE A 185 -0.68 5.80 -4.25
CA ILE A 185 0.02 6.94 -3.64
C ILE A 185 1.16 7.42 -4.55
N LEU A 186 2.05 6.49 -4.94
CA LEU A 186 3.11 6.76 -5.92
C LEU A 186 2.92 5.85 -7.12
N ARG A 187 3.00 6.45 -8.31
CA ARG A 187 2.78 5.79 -9.59
C ARG A 187 4.11 5.46 -10.29
N PRO A 188 4.10 4.62 -11.34
CA PRO A 188 5.32 4.19 -12.00
C PRO A 188 6.17 5.33 -12.52
N GLU A 189 5.55 6.43 -12.96
CA GLU A 189 6.26 7.60 -13.49
C GLU A 189 7.01 8.38 -12.40
N GLN A 190 6.61 8.22 -11.14
CA GLN A 190 7.26 8.82 -9.98
C GLN A 190 8.34 7.90 -9.37
N LEU A 191 8.22 6.58 -9.61
CA LEU A 191 9.11 5.55 -9.09
C LEU A 191 10.10 5.01 -10.14
N SER A 192 9.91 5.36 -11.41
CA SER A 192 10.80 5.06 -12.51
C SER A 192 10.93 6.26 -13.42
N SER A 193 12.18 6.67 -13.68
CA SER A 193 12.49 7.81 -14.53
C SER A 193 13.70 7.50 -15.40
N VAL A 194 13.72 8.09 -16.59
CA VAL A 194 14.86 8.02 -17.51
C VAL A 194 15.72 9.25 -17.27
N VAL A 195 16.98 9.04 -16.92
CA VAL A 195 17.97 10.09 -16.68
C VAL A 195 19.04 10.02 -17.76
N PRO A 196 19.25 11.09 -18.54
CA PRO A 196 20.30 11.13 -19.53
C PRO A 196 21.68 11.20 -18.85
N ILE A 197 22.65 10.44 -19.35
CA ILE A 197 24.06 10.56 -18.96
C ILE A 197 24.79 11.41 -20.00
N ALA A 198 25.04 12.67 -19.67
CA ALA A 198 25.77 13.61 -20.54
C ALA A 198 27.17 13.09 -20.96
N ALA A 199 27.86 12.37 -20.08
CA ALA A 199 29.21 11.88 -20.32
C ALA A 199 29.33 10.72 -21.33
N SER A 200 28.25 9.97 -21.57
CA SER A 200 28.28 8.80 -22.46
C SER A 200 27.27 8.89 -23.62
N GLY A 201 26.50 9.97 -23.70
CA GLY A 201 25.45 10.14 -24.72
C GLY A 201 24.33 9.09 -24.65
N GLY A 202 24.20 8.37 -23.53
CA GLY A 202 23.19 7.32 -23.33
C GLY A 202 22.24 7.66 -22.19
N SER A 203 21.20 6.85 -21.99
CA SER A 203 20.24 6.99 -20.89
C SER A 203 20.33 5.86 -19.86
N LEU A 204 20.05 6.20 -18.60
CA LEU A 204 19.80 5.22 -17.54
C LEU A 204 18.34 5.31 -17.14
N ARG A 205 17.75 4.15 -16.91
CA ARG A 205 16.46 4.04 -16.26
C ARG A 205 16.66 3.80 -14.77
N LEU A 206 16.26 4.77 -13.96
CA LEU A 206 16.03 4.56 -12.54
C LEU A 206 14.75 3.74 -12.37
N ARG A 207 14.82 2.72 -11.52
CA ARG A 207 13.67 1.93 -11.11
C ARG A 207 13.70 1.70 -9.61
N ALA A 208 12.59 1.94 -8.93
CA ALA A 208 12.49 1.65 -7.50
C ALA A 208 12.62 0.13 -7.29
N LYS A 209 13.66 -0.26 -6.56
CA LYS A 209 13.89 -1.62 -6.08
C LYS A 209 13.05 -1.90 -4.84
N GLU A 210 12.94 -0.91 -3.96
CA GLU A 210 12.25 -1.00 -2.68
C GLU A 210 11.68 0.37 -2.30
N VAL A 211 10.50 0.37 -1.67
CA VAL A 211 9.93 1.54 -1.00
C VAL A 211 9.47 1.09 0.38
N LYS A 212 10.17 1.54 1.42
CA LYS A 212 9.91 1.17 2.81
C LYS A 212 9.27 2.35 3.55
N PRO A 213 8.00 2.24 3.94
CA PRO A 213 7.37 3.21 4.83
C PRO A 213 7.87 3.06 6.27
N GLU A 214 8.19 4.17 6.91
CA GLU A 214 8.43 4.27 8.34
C GLU A 214 7.50 5.37 8.88
N ILE A 215 6.61 4.98 9.80
CA ILE A 215 5.63 5.89 10.39
C ILE A 215 6.07 6.18 11.82
N VAL A 216 6.26 7.46 12.13
CA VAL A 216 6.59 7.94 13.48
C VAL A 216 5.59 9.03 13.87
N PRO A 217 5.53 9.44 15.15
CA PRO A 217 4.56 10.45 15.57
C PRO A 217 4.62 11.72 14.72
N GLY A 218 3.50 12.04 14.07
CA GLY A 218 3.30 13.26 13.27
C GLY A 218 3.93 13.28 11.87
N LEU A 219 4.62 12.22 11.42
CA LEU A 219 5.17 12.15 10.07
C LEU A 219 5.35 10.72 9.54
N VAL A 220 5.39 10.59 8.22
CA VAL A 220 5.77 9.35 7.52
C VAL A 220 7.01 9.60 6.67
N HIS A 221 7.99 8.72 6.80
CA HIS A 221 9.15 8.61 5.93
C HIS A 221 8.90 7.50 4.91
N LEU A 222 9.16 7.79 3.64
CA LEU A 222 9.26 6.78 2.61
C LEU A 222 10.73 6.68 2.22
N HIS A 223 11.36 5.55 2.51
CA HIS A 223 12.73 5.27 2.09
C HIS A 223 12.69 4.51 0.77
N LEU A 224 13.23 5.12 -0.28
CA LEU A 224 13.24 4.59 -1.63
C LEU A 224 14.65 4.14 -1.98
N THR A 225 14.79 2.89 -2.39
CA THR A 225 16.02 2.33 -2.92
C THR A 225 15.83 2.09 -4.40
N TYR A 226 16.73 2.62 -5.23
CA TYR A 226 16.68 2.54 -6.68
C TYR A 226 17.80 1.65 -7.25
N GLU A 227 17.48 0.98 -8.35
CA GLU A 227 18.45 0.36 -9.24
C GLU A 227 18.55 1.15 -10.55
N PHE A 228 19.77 1.25 -11.09
CA PHE A 228 20.01 1.83 -12.40
C PHE A 228 20.08 0.73 -13.45
N LEU A 229 19.20 0.81 -14.44
CA LEU A 229 19.18 -0.06 -15.60
C LEU A 229 19.67 0.72 -16.82
N LEU A 230 20.37 0.05 -17.73
CA LEU A 230 20.64 0.64 -19.05
C LEU A 230 19.31 0.77 -19.79
N ASP A 231 19.03 1.97 -20.27
CA ASP A 231 17.88 2.23 -21.11
C ASP A 231 18.31 1.95 -22.56
N LYS A 232 17.60 1.02 -23.23
CA LYS A 232 17.96 0.50 -24.56
C LYS A 232 17.25 1.25 -25.66
#